data_AF-A0A9D7UM28-F1
#
_entry.id   AF-A0A9D7UM28-F1
#
_cell.length_a   1.000
_cell.length_b   1.000
_cell.length_c   1.000
_cell.angle_alpha   90.00
_cell.angle_beta   90.00
_cell.angle_gamma   90.00
#
_symmetry.space_group_name_H-M   'P 1'
#
loop_
_entity.id
_entity.type
_entity.pdbx_description
1 polymer ?
#
loop_
_entity_poly.entity_id
_entity_poly.type
_entity_poly.pdbx_seq_one_letter_code
_entity_poly.pdbx_strand_id
1 'polypeptide(L)'
;MLRIILNKKATFWLLLSIPALLMLREYGAGNAIAMDMLHPTGEWSARFMIFAMILSPTVTILGPRPWLGWLVQRRRALGVAAFCYAVLHLIFYVVDMGNLDDMLAEFWALGIWTGWAAMLLFVPLAATSNDSSMRALKAGWKRLQRLAYPAALLVLVHWIFVHNNLGPALVHFIPLILLVAARYFLSPRPQTKGA
;
A
#
# COMPACT_ATOMS: atom_id res chain seq x y z
N MET A 1 -1.52 -12.01 -26.36
CA MET A 1 -0.24 -12.48 -25.78
C MET A 1 0.06 -11.87 -24.39
N LEU A 2 0.00 -10.54 -24.21
CA LEU A 2 0.31 -9.87 -22.93
C LEU A 2 -0.44 -10.41 -21.70
N ARG A 3 -1.76 -10.67 -21.81
CA ARG A 3 -2.57 -11.24 -20.70
C ARG A 3 -2.15 -12.66 -20.29
N ILE A 4 -1.64 -13.47 -21.21
CA ILE A 4 -1.20 -14.85 -20.93
C ILE A 4 0.11 -14.83 -20.13
N ILE A 5 1.00 -13.90 -20.46
CA ILE A 5 2.27 -13.71 -19.78
C ILE A 5 2.03 -13.15 -18.36
N LEU A 6 1.21 -12.12 -18.21
CA LEU A 6 0.83 -11.55 -16.90
C LEU A 6 -0.06 -12.48 -16.04
N ASN A 7 -0.59 -13.56 -16.64
CA ASN A 7 -1.35 -14.57 -15.90
C ASN A 7 -0.48 -15.46 -15.02
N LYS A 8 0.81 -15.57 -15.32
CA LYS A 8 1.75 -16.28 -14.46
C LYS A 8 2.03 -15.43 -13.22
N LYS A 9 1.82 -16.02 -12.03
CA LYS A 9 2.09 -15.35 -10.74
C LYS A 9 3.51 -14.79 -10.68
N ALA A 10 4.50 -15.55 -11.16
CA ALA A 10 5.90 -15.14 -11.20
C ALA A 10 6.12 -13.86 -12.02
N THR A 11 5.51 -13.75 -13.19
CA THR A 11 5.64 -12.56 -14.04
C THR A 11 5.05 -11.32 -13.39
N PHE A 12 3.92 -11.45 -12.69
CA PHE A 12 3.34 -10.33 -11.96
C PHE A 12 4.22 -9.89 -10.80
N TRP A 13 4.80 -10.84 -10.05
CA TRP A 13 5.77 -10.51 -9.00
C TRP A 13 7.02 -9.84 -9.55
N LEU A 14 7.59 -10.35 -10.65
CA LEU A 14 8.73 -9.72 -11.32
C LEU A 14 8.43 -8.26 -11.68
N LEU A 15 7.24 -7.99 -12.24
CA LEU A 15 6.81 -6.63 -12.58
C LEU A 15 6.78 -5.72 -11.34
N LEU A 16 6.21 -6.20 -10.22
CA LEU A 16 6.14 -5.43 -8.97
C LEU A 16 7.52 -5.21 -8.33
N SER A 17 8.47 -6.10 -8.59
CA SER A 17 9.84 -6.00 -8.07
C SER A 17 10.74 -5.07 -8.88
N ILE A 18 10.37 -4.68 -10.11
CA ILE A 18 11.22 -3.84 -10.98
C ILE A 18 11.71 -2.57 -10.27
N PRO A 19 10.85 -1.73 -9.64
CA PRO A 19 11.33 -0.52 -8.99
C PRO A 19 12.33 -0.80 -7.87
N ALA A 20 12.05 -1.78 -6.99
CA ALA A 20 12.97 -2.18 -5.93
C ALA A 20 14.32 -2.68 -6.48
N LEU A 21 14.32 -3.45 -7.57
CA LEU A 21 15.55 -3.92 -8.20
C LEU A 21 16.39 -2.77 -8.74
N LEU A 22 15.76 -1.75 -9.32
CA LEU A 22 16.46 -0.55 -9.79
C LEU A 22 17.05 0.24 -8.62
N MET A 23 16.28 0.44 -7.54
CA MET A 23 16.76 1.14 -6.33
C MET A 23 17.94 0.41 -5.68
N LEU A 24 17.82 -0.91 -5.48
CA LEU A 24 18.86 -1.73 -4.87
C LEU A 24 20.13 -1.77 -5.73
N ARG A 25 20.00 -1.71 -7.06
CA ARG A 25 21.14 -1.61 -7.98
C ARG A 25 21.89 -0.30 -7.79
N GLU A 26 21.20 0.83 -7.74
CA GLU A 26 21.85 2.14 -7.56
C GLU A 26 22.52 2.26 -6.19
N TYR A 27 21.85 1.80 -5.12
CA TYR A 27 22.42 1.74 -3.79
C TYR A 27 23.65 0.81 -3.71
N GLY A 28 23.54 -0.41 -4.26
CA GLY A 28 24.64 -1.39 -4.24
C GLY A 28 25.83 -1.01 -5.12
N ALA A 29 25.62 -0.17 -6.15
CA ALA A 29 26.69 0.39 -6.97
C ALA A 29 27.40 1.59 -6.31
N GLY A 30 26.88 2.09 -5.18
CA GLY A 30 27.39 3.29 -4.51
C GLY A 30 26.98 4.60 -5.19
N ASN A 31 26.02 4.58 -6.12
CA ASN A 31 25.50 5.77 -6.79
C ASN A 31 24.49 6.55 -5.95
N ALA A 32 23.99 5.94 -4.87
CA ALA A 32 22.98 6.50 -3.98
C ALA A 32 23.21 6.04 -2.54
N ILE A 33 22.87 6.88 -1.57
CA ILE A 33 22.93 6.55 -0.14
C ILE A 33 21.56 6.11 0.38
N ALA A 34 21.49 5.67 1.64
CA ALA A 34 20.24 5.21 2.25
C ALA A 34 19.17 6.31 2.25
N MET A 35 19.55 7.56 2.57
CA MET A 35 18.71 8.74 2.49
C MET A 35 17.98 8.89 1.14
N ASP A 36 18.71 8.71 0.03
CA ASP A 36 18.15 8.85 -1.32
C ASP A 36 17.08 7.80 -1.62
N MET A 37 17.13 6.66 -0.93
CA MET A 37 16.21 5.55 -1.11
C MET A 37 14.93 5.70 -0.28
N LEU A 38 14.90 6.58 0.74
CA LEU A 38 13.73 6.77 1.60
C LEU A 38 12.50 7.20 0.81
N HIS A 39 12.63 8.27 0.02
CA HIS A 39 11.52 8.78 -0.77
C HIS A 39 10.96 7.76 -1.78
N PRO A 40 11.77 7.17 -2.69
CA PRO A 40 11.24 6.26 -3.70
C PRO A 40 10.65 4.98 -3.09
N THR A 41 11.25 4.42 -2.05
CA THR A 41 10.72 3.19 -1.42
C THR A 41 9.40 3.43 -0.71
N GLY A 42 9.27 4.55 0.02
CA GLY A 42 8.03 4.97 0.68
C GLY A 42 6.93 5.31 -0.33
N GLU A 43 7.27 6.01 -1.41
CA GLU A 43 6.33 6.35 -2.48
C GLU A 43 5.77 5.09 -3.17
N TRP A 44 6.63 4.13 -3.52
CA TRP A 44 6.17 2.88 -4.15
C TRP A 44 5.33 2.02 -3.22
N SER A 45 5.64 1.99 -1.91
CA SER A 45 4.77 1.41 -0.89
C SER A 45 3.36 2.01 -0.92
N ALA A 46 3.28 3.35 -0.86
CA ALA A 46 2.01 4.07 -0.89
C ALA A 46 1.23 3.83 -2.19
N ARG A 47 1.91 3.88 -3.35
CA ARG A 47 1.30 3.60 -4.67
C ARG A 47 0.68 2.22 -4.74
N PHE A 48 1.37 1.17 -4.30
CA PHE A 48 0.81 -0.18 -4.32
C PHE A 48 -0.37 -0.35 -3.35
N MET A 49 -0.32 0.28 -2.17
CA MET A 49 -1.45 0.31 -1.25
C MET A 49 -2.67 0.99 -1.90
N ILE A 50 -2.48 2.16 -2.50
CA ILE A 50 -3.52 2.92 -3.20
C ILE A 50 -4.12 2.08 -4.33
N PHE A 51 -3.30 1.46 -5.16
CA PHE A 51 -3.77 0.58 -6.23
C PHE A 51 -4.58 -0.59 -5.68
N ALA A 52 -4.15 -1.22 -4.58
CA ALA A 52 -4.93 -2.30 -3.96
C ALA A 52 -6.28 -1.82 -3.41
N MET A 53 -6.35 -0.59 -2.89
CA MET A 53 -7.57 -0.02 -2.31
C MET A 53 -8.56 0.49 -3.35
N ILE A 54 -8.08 1.13 -4.42
CA ILE A 54 -8.89 1.70 -5.51
C ILE A 54 -9.72 0.64 -6.25
N LEU A 55 -9.25 -0.61 -6.33
CA LEU A 55 -9.94 -1.66 -7.08
C LEU A 55 -11.37 -1.91 -6.59
N SER A 56 -11.61 -1.90 -5.27
CA SER A 56 -12.94 -2.14 -4.71
C SER A 56 -13.98 -1.07 -5.09
N PRO A 57 -13.77 0.24 -4.81
CA PRO A 57 -14.72 1.27 -5.22
C PRO A 57 -14.87 1.35 -6.74
N THR A 58 -13.79 1.14 -7.51
CA THR A 58 -13.85 1.14 -8.98
C THR A 58 -14.81 0.08 -9.51
N VAL A 59 -14.77 -1.14 -8.97
CA VAL A 59 -15.71 -2.20 -9.36
C VAL A 59 -17.14 -1.89 -8.95
N THR A 60 -17.35 -1.27 -7.78
CA THR A 60 -18.69 -0.88 -7.33
C THR A 60 -19.31 0.19 -8.24
N ILE A 61 -18.51 1.14 -8.73
CA ILE A 61 -19.00 2.27 -9.54
C ILE A 61 -19.11 1.91 -11.02
N LEU A 62 -18.09 1.25 -11.59
CA LEU A 62 -18.03 0.96 -13.04
C LEU A 62 -18.65 -0.40 -13.43
N GLY A 63 -19.05 -1.20 -12.44
CA GLY A 63 -19.54 -2.56 -12.64
C GLY A 63 -18.42 -3.57 -12.97
N PRO A 64 -18.76 -4.86 -13.09
CA PRO A 64 -17.81 -5.92 -13.39
C PRO A 64 -17.31 -5.81 -14.83
N ARG A 65 -16.02 -5.49 -15.01
CA ARG A 65 -15.32 -5.54 -16.30
C ARG A 65 -14.27 -6.66 -16.31
N PRO A 66 -14.01 -7.35 -17.43
CA PRO A 66 -13.05 -8.45 -17.48
C PRO A 66 -11.64 -8.08 -17.00
N TRP A 67 -11.16 -6.87 -17.34
CA TRP A 67 -9.85 -6.38 -16.92
C TRP A 67 -9.81 -6.00 -15.42
N LEU A 68 -10.91 -5.47 -14.87
CA LEU A 68 -11.04 -5.20 -13.44
C LEU A 68 -11.09 -6.49 -12.63
N GLY A 69 -11.83 -7.51 -13.09
CA GLY A 69 -11.86 -8.81 -12.45
C GLY A 69 -10.47 -9.44 -12.35
N TRP A 70 -9.68 -9.34 -13.42
CA TRP A 70 -8.28 -9.80 -13.45
C TRP A 70 -7.38 -9.06 -12.44
N LEU A 71 -7.56 -7.74 -12.27
CA LEU A 71 -6.85 -6.92 -11.27
C LEU A 71 -7.29 -7.23 -9.84
N VAL A 72 -8.59 -7.42 -9.59
CA VAL A 72 -9.13 -7.76 -8.27
C VAL A 72 -8.54 -9.08 -7.75
N GLN A 73 -8.34 -10.07 -8.63
CA GLN A 73 -7.66 -11.32 -8.29
C GLN A 73 -6.20 -11.10 -7.83
N ARG A 74 -5.57 -9.99 -8.24
CA ARG A 74 -4.20 -9.59 -7.89
C ARG A 74 -4.11 -8.54 -6.79
N ARG A 75 -5.24 -8.06 -6.28
CA ARG A 75 -5.32 -7.09 -5.18
C ARG A 75 -4.45 -7.51 -3.98
N ARG A 76 -4.43 -8.81 -3.66
CA ARG A 76 -3.62 -9.35 -2.56
C ARG A 76 -2.12 -9.16 -2.82
N ALA A 77 -1.65 -9.46 -4.04
CA ALA A 77 -0.25 -9.30 -4.40
C ALA A 77 0.18 -7.84 -4.36
N LEU A 78 -0.69 -6.90 -4.77
CA LEU A 78 -0.44 -5.46 -4.62
C LEU A 78 -0.32 -5.05 -3.14
N GLY A 79 -1.20 -5.54 -2.26
CA GLY A 79 -1.12 -5.26 -0.83
C GLY A 79 0.14 -5.82 -0.17
N VAL A 80 0.54 -7.04 -0.53
CA VAL A 80 1.81 -7.62 -0.03
C VAL A 80 3.02 -6.88 -0.60
N ALA A 81 3.00 -6.46 -1.86
CA ALA A 81 4.05 -5.63 -2.42
C ALA A 81 4.16 -4.29 -1.69
N ALA A 82 3.04 -3.63 -1.39
CA ALA A 82 3.04 -2.41 -0.57
C ALA A 82 3.77 -2.64 0.77
N PHE A 83 3.49 -3.75 1.45
CA PHE A 83 4.21 -4.12 2.68
C PHE A 83 5.70 -4.37 2.46
N CYS A 84 6.08 -5.12 1.42
CA CYS A 84 7.50 -5.36 1.13
C CYS A 84 8.26 -4.05 0.87
N TYR A 85 7.67 -3.10 0.16
CA TYR A 85 8.27 -1.78 -0.05
C TYR A 85 8.29 -0.94 1.23
N ALA A 86 7.28 -1.06 2.10
CA ALA A 86 7.30 -0.43 3.43
C ALA A 86 8.45 -0.99 4.29
N VAL A 87 8.70 -2.30 4.24
CA VAL A 87 9.83 -2.93 4.94
C VAL A 87 11.15 -2.44 4.35
N LEU A 88 11.26 -2.36 3.02
CA LEU A 88 12.45 -1.82 2.37
C LEU A 88 12.71 -0.36 2.79
N HIS A 89 11.66 0.46 2.85
CA HIS A 89 11.71 1.82 3.36
C HIS A 89 12.19 1.88 4.81
N LEU A 90 11.66 1.02 5.68
CA LEU A 90 12.09 0.93 7.07
C LEU A 90 13.56 0.50 7.20
N ILE A 91 14.02 -0.44 6.36
CA ILE A 91 15.43 -0.85 6.33
C ILE A 91 16.32 0.34 5.99
N PHE A 92 16.00 1.10 4.94
CA PHE A 92 16.77 2.29 4.60
C PHE A 92 16.71 3.35 5.69
N TYR A 93 15.57 3.55 6.35
CA TYR A 93 15.44 4.47 7.48
C TYR A 93 16.36 4.09 8.65
N VAL A 94 16.41 2.80 9.02
CA VAL A 94 17.29 2.31 10.09
C VAL A 94 18.76 2.47 9.70
N VAL A 95 19.11 2.20 8.43
CA VAL A 95 20.48 2.37 7.93
C VAL A 95 20.89 3.84 7.91
N ASP A 96 19.98 4.73 7.52
CA ASP A 96 20.21 6.17 7.43
C ASP A 96 20.39 6.81 8.81
N MET A 97 19.55 6.45 9.78
CA MET A 97 19.66 6.92 11.17
C MET A 97 20.91 6.39 11.88
N GLY A 98 21.37 5.18 11.53
CA GLY A 98 22.65 4.63 11.98
C GLY A 98 22.73 4.22 13.46
N ASN A 99 21.87 4.72 14.34
CA ASN A 99 21.80 4.35 15.76
C ASN A 99 20.39 4.54 16.36
N LEU A 100 20.19 3.99 17.57
CA LEU A 100 18.90 4.03 18.26
C LEU A 100 18.60 5.38 18.90
N ASP A 101 19.63 6.12 19.35
CA ASP A 101 19.45 7.38 20.07
C ASP A 101 18.85 8.46 19.15
N ASP A 102 19.33 8.55 17.90
CA ASP A 102 18.80 9.45 16.88
C ASP A 102 17.35 9.08 16.52
N MET A 103 17.06 7.79 16.38
CA MET A 103 15.69 7.31 16.14
C MET A 103 14.73 7.65 17.28
N LEU A 104 15.20 7.59 18.54
CA LEU A 104 14.39 7.93 19.71
C LEU A 104 14.19 9.44 19.85
N ALA A 105 15.19 10.24 19.50
CA ALA A 105 15.11 11.70 19.53
C ALA A 105 14.02 12.23 18.59
N GLU A 106 13.87 11.63 17.41
CA GLU A 106 12.86 12.04 16.42
C GLU A 106 11.53 11.29 16.53
N PHE A 107 11.42 10.32 17.44
CA PHE A 107 10.29 9.39 17.49
C PHE A 107 8.93 10.08 17.48
N TRP A 108 8.77 11.17 18.25
CA TRP A 108 7.50 11.89 18.38
C TRP A 108 7.20 12.89 17.25
N ALA A 109 8.10 13.07 16.29
CA ALA A 109 7.82 13.88 15.12
C ALA A 109 6.64 13.29 14.34
N LEU A 110 5.69 14.13 13.91
CA LEU A 110 4.49 13.67 13.16
C LEU A 110 4.86 12.87 11.91
N GLY A 111 5.95 13.25 11.25
CA GLY A 111 6.50 12.54 10.11
C GLY A 111 7.12 11.18 10.46
N ILE A 112 7.36 10.85 11.73
CA ILE A 112 8.05 9.60 12.12
C ILE A 112 7.09 8.63 12.82
N TRP A 113 6.44 9.03 13.93
CA TRP A 113 5.57 8.11 14.67
C TRP A 113 4.39 7.60 13.83
N THR A 114 3.87 8.41 12.91
CA THR A 114 2.77 7.98 12.02
C THR A 114 3.24 6.90 11.03
N GLY A 115 4.51 6.94 10.62
CA GLY A 115 5.15 5.87 9.84
C GLY A 115 5.26 4.57 10.64
N TRP A 116 5.71 4.65 11.89
CA TRP A 116 5.73 3.49 12.80
C TRP A 116 4.34 2.90 13.05
N ALA A 117 3.34 3.76 13.29
CA ALA A 117 1.96 3.33 13.48
C ALA A 117 1.38 2.69 12.20
N ALA A 118 1.68 3.23 11.01
CA ALA A 118 1.29 2.64 9.74
C ALA A 118 1.94 1.26 9.54
N MET A 119 3.24 1.13 9.84
CA MET A 119 3.97 -0.13 9.78
C MET A 119 3.34 -1.18 10.71
N LEU A 120 3.00 -0.80 11.94
CA LEU A 120 2.35 -1.69 12.90
C LEU A 120 1.01 -2.26 12.38
N LEU A 121 0.22 -1.45 11.66
CA LEU A 121 -1.01 -1.91 11.02
C LEU A 121 -0.74 -2.78 9.78
N PHE A 122 0.32 -2.51 9.04
CA PHE A 122 0.71 -3.25 7.85
C PHE A 122 1.13 -4.70 8.17
N VAL A 123 1.80 -4.94 9.29
CA VAL A 123 2.25 -6.29 9.70
C VAL A 123 1.12 -7.32 9.74
N PRO A 124 0.01 -7.14 10.50
CA PRO A 124 -1.08 -8.12 10.52
C PRO A 124 -1.83 -8.19 9.18
N LEU A 125 -1.90 -7.09 8.42
CA LEU A 125 -2.51 -7.08 7.08
C LEU A 125 -1.75 -7.99 6.11
N ALA A 126 -0.42 -7.90 6.11
CA ALA A 126 0.46 -8.72 5.27
C ALA A 126 0.52 -10.17 5.76
N ALA A 127 0.69 -10.39 7.07
CA ALA A 127 0.76 -11.72 7.66
C ALA A 127 -0.51 -12.55 7.38
N THR A 128 -1.68 -11.90 7.32
CA THR A 128 -2.96 -12.56 7.01
C THR A 128 -3.36 -12.52 5.54
N SER A 129 -2.47 -12.06 4.66
CA SER A 129 -2.67 -12.03 3.20
C SER A 129 -2.32 -13.38 2.55
N ASN A 130 -2.91 -14.47 3.05
CA ASN A 130 -2.77 -15.82 2.49
C ASN A 130 -4.08 -16.61 2.57
N ASP A 131 -4.19 -17.70 1.81
CA ASP A 131 -5.43 -18.48 1.73
C ASP A 131 -5.75 -19.20 3.04
N SER A 132 -4.74 -19.59 3.81
CA SER A 132 -4.91 -20.25 5.11
C SER A 132 -5.56 -19.32 6.13
N SER A 133 -5.06 -18.09 6.27
CA SER A 133 -5.65 -17.07 7.16
C SER A 133 -7.05 -16.67 6.72
N MET A 134 -7.32 -16.59 5.41
CA MET A 134 -8.67 -16.31 4.90
C MET A 134 -9.66 -17.42 5.30
N ARG A 135 -9.27 -18.68 5.17
CA ARG A 135 -10.09 -19.84 5.59
C ARG A 135 -10.27 -19.91 7.10
N ALA A 136 -9.23 -19.61 7.88
CA ALA A 136 -9.25 -19.66 9.34
C ALA A 136 -10.11 -18.53 9.96
N LEU A 137 -9.91 -17.29 9.53
CA LEU A 137 -10.53 -16.11 10.14
C LEU A 137 -11.93 -15.78 9.60
N LYS A 138 -12.34 -16.35 8.45
CA LYS A 138 -13.66 -16.18 7.83
C LYS A 138 -14.09 -14.69 7.77
N ALA A 139 -15.20 -14.31 8.41
CA ALA A 139 -15.68 -12.93 8.44
C ALA A 139 -14.73 -11.96 9.16
N GLY A 140 -13.96 -12.46 10.14
CA GLY A 140 -12.93 -11.71 10.86
C GLY A 140 -11.80 -11.25 9.94
N TRP A 141 -11.46 -12.02 8.91
CA TRP A 141 -10.46 -11.62 7.91
C TRP A 141 -10.83 -10.30 7.24
N LYS A 142 -12.10 -10.14 6.84
CA LYS A 142 -12.56 -8.89 6.23
C LYS A 142 -12.53 -7.71 7.20
N ARG A 143 -12.72 -7.93 8.51
CA ARG A 143 -12.61 -6.88 9.53
C ARG A 143 -11.17 -6.43 9.69
N LEU A 144 -10.25 -7.39 9.80
CA LEU A 144 -8.81 -7.13 9.88
C LEU A 144 -8.31 -6.37 8.65
N GLN A 145 -8.73 -6.79 7.46
CA GLN A 145 -8.34 -6.13 6.20
C GLN A 145 -8.91 -4.71 6.03
N ARG A 146 -9.84 -4.27 6.89
CA ARG A 146 -10.26 -2.85 6.93
C ARG A 146 -9.25 -1.95 7.64
N LEU A 147 -8.28 -2.51 8.36
CA LEU A 147 -7.17 -1.71 8.92
C LEU A 147 -6.33 -1.03 7.82
N ALA A 148 -6.48 -1.44 6.55
CA ALA A 148 -5.91 -0.72 5.42
C ALA A 148 -6.39 0.74 5.32
N TYR A 149 -7.61 1.08 5.76
CA TYR A 149 -8.11 2.47 5.74
C TYR A 149 -7.40 3.37 6.76
N PRO A 150 -7.33 3.03 8.07
CA PRO A 150 -6.54 3.82 9.01
C PRO A 150 -5.05 3.79 8.67
N ALA A 151 -4.51 2.68 8.15
CA ALA A 151 -3.11 2.65 7.68
C ALA A 151 -2.88 3.64 6.53
N ALA A 152 -3.80 3.72 5.56
CA ALA A 152 -3.71 4.69 4.48
C ALA A 152 -3.75 6.15 4.96
N LEU A 153 -4.57 6.45 5.98
CA LEU A 153 -4.58 7.76 6.61
C LEU A 153 -3.24 8.07 7.29
N LEU A 154 -2.68 7.12 8.04
CA LEU A 154 -1.38 7.30 8.69
C LEU A 154 -0.26 7.50 7.67
N VAL A 155 -0.24 6.75 6.56
CA VAL A 155 0.72 6.93 5.46
C VAL A 155 0.57 8.30 4.81
N LEU A 156 -0.65 8.79 4.61
CA LEU A 156 -0.89 10.13 4.08
C LEU A 156 -0.33 11.22 5.00
N VAL A 157 -0.60 11.12 6.31
CA VAL A 157 -0.07 12.06 7.31
C VAL A 157 1.46 11.98 7.35
N HIS A 158 2.02 10.78 7.46
CA HIS A 158 3.46 10.53 7.42
C HIS A 158 4.13 11.23 6.23
N TRP A 159 3.63 10.99 5.02
CA TRP A 159 4.20 11.56 3.80
C TRP A 159 4.13 13.09 3.79
N ILE A 160 2.99 13.67 4.18
CA ILE A 160 2.82 15.13 4.24
C ILE A 160 3.84 15.77 5.19
N PHE A 161 3.99 15.21 6.39
CA PHE A 161 4.80 15.82 7.44
C PHE A 161 6.30 15.55 7.29
N VAL A 162 6.72 14.44 6.66
CA VAL A 162 8.15 14.19 6.35
C VAL A 162 8.69 15.22 5.36
N HIS A 163 7.91 15.61 4.35
CA HIS A 163 8.36 16.60 3.35
C HIS A 163 7.84 18.01 3.61
N ASN A 164 7.01 18.18 4.65
CA ASN A 164 6.22 19.39 4.89
C ASN A 164 5.56 19.94 3.61
N ASN A 165 5.08 19.02 2.75
CA ASN A 165 4.57 19.31 1.42
C ASN A 165 3.36 18.43 1.10
N LEU A 166 2.24 19.08 0.82
CA LEU A 166 0.97 18.43 0.52
C LEU A 166 0.90 17.87 -0.90
N GLY A 167 1.56 18.52 -1.87
CA GLY A 167 1.36 18.29 -3.30
C GLY A 167 1.57 16.84 -3.72
N PRO A 168 2.77 16.25 -3.51
CA PRO A 168 3.07 14.89 -3.92
C PRO A 168 2.12 13.85 -3.29
N ALA A 169 1.84 13.99 -2.00
CA ALA A 169 0.96 13.06 -1.29
C ALA A 169 -0.48 13.16 -1.80
N LEU A 170 -1.02 14.37 -1.95
CA LEU A 170 -2.40 14.57 -2.40
C LEU A 170 -2.63 14.11 -3.84
N VAL A 171 -1.67 14.29 -4.76
CA VAL A 171 -1.80 13.77 -6.13
C VAL A 171 -2.06 12.26 -6.16
N HIS A 172 -1.44 11.52 -5.24
CA HIS A 172 -1.62 10.07 -5.12
C HIS A 172 -2.91 9.69 -4.37
N PHE A 173 -3.24 10.40 -3.29
CA PHE A 173 -4.37 10.02 -2.42
C PHE A 173 -5.72 10.59 -2.86
N ILE A 174 -5.78 11.72 -3.58
CA ILE A 174 -7.04 12.31 -4.07
C ILE A 174 -7.87 11.31 -4.89
N PRO A 175 -7.31 10.57 -5.89
CA PRO A 175 -8.08 9.57 -6.63
C PRO A 175 -8.69 8.49 -5.73
N LEU A 176 -7.95 8.05 -4.70
CA LEU A 176 -8.45 7.08 -3.73
C LEU A 176 -9.60 7.68 -2.90
N ILE A 177 -9.41 8.90 -2.37
CA ILE A 177 -10.41 9.60 -1.56
C ILE A 177 -11.71 9.79 -2.35
N LEU A 178 -11.60 10.30 -3.59
CA LEU A 178 -12.76 10.53 -4.46
C LEU A 178 -13.50 9.24 -4.79
N LEU A 179 -12.79 8.16 -5.13
CA LEU A 179 -13.42 6.88 -5.43
C LEU A 179 -14.07 6.24 -4.20
N VAL A 180 -13.42 6.32 -3.04
CA VAL A 180 -14.00 5.82 -1.79
C VAL A 180 -15.24 6.63 -1.42
N ALA A 181 -15.19 7.96 -1.50
CA ALA A 181 -16.35 8.82 -1.26
C ALA A 181 -17.48 8.52 -2.25
N ALA A 182 -17.19 8.49 -3.54
CA ALA A 182 -18.17 8.20 -4.60
C ALA A 182 -18.82 6.83 -4.41
N ARG A 183 -18.08 5.81 -3.94
CA ARG A 183 -18.67 4.51 -3.59
C ARG A 183 -19.77 4.64 -2.54
N TYR A 184 -19.62 5.48 -1.52
CA TYR A 184 -20.67 5.66 -0.50
C TYR A 184 -21.92 6.35 -1.06
N PHE A 185 -21.76 7.29 -2.00
CA PHE A 185 -22.89 8.02 -2.59
C PHE A 185 -23.56 7.29 -3.75
N LEU A 186 -22.80 6.52 -4.55
CA LEU A 186 -23.27 5.88 -5.79
C LEU A 186 -23.59 4.39 -5.64
N SER A 187 -23.31 3.77 -4.48
CA SER A 187 -23.68 2.35 -4.28
C SER A 187 -25.21 2.20 -4.33
N PRO A 188 -25.76 1.31 -5.18
CA PRO A 188 -27.18 1.02 -5.18
C PRO A 188 -27.62 0.62 -3.77
N ARG A 189 -28.62 1.31 -3.20
CA ARG A 189 -29.24 0.87 -1.94
C ARG A 189 -29.71 -0.58 -2.12
N PRO A 190 -29.55 -1.45 -1.10
CA PRO A 190 -30.13 -2.78 -1.17
C PRO A 190 -31.61 -2.61 -1.45
N GLN A 191 -32.11 -3.22 -2.53
CA GLN A 191 -33.54 -3.37 -2.71
C GLN A 191 -34.01 -4.18 -1.50
N THR A 192 -34.69 -3.52 -0.56
CA THR A 192 -35.50 -4.22 0.44
C THR A 192 -36.48 -5.05 -0.36
N LYS A 193 -36.25 -6.37 -0.43
CA LYS A 193 -37.28 -7.29 -0.92
C LYS A 193 -38.50 -7.00 -0.06
N GLY A 194 -39.57 -6.55 -0.71
CA GLY A 194 -40.82 -6.17 -0.05
C GLY A 194 -41.33 -7.32 0.81
N ALA A 195 -42.06 -6.90 1.87
CA ALA A 195 -42.76 -7.73 2.83
C ALA A 195 -43.66 -8.79 2.19
#